data_AF-A0A3L7PYF8-F1
#
_entry.id   AF-A0A3L7PYF8-F1
#
_cell.length_a   1.000
_cell.length_b   1.000
_cell.length_c   1.000
_cell.angle_alpha   90.00
_cell.angle_beta   90.00
_cell.angle_gamma   90.00
#
_symmetry.space_group_name_H-M   'P 1'
#
loop_
_entity.id
_entity.type
_entity.pdbx_description
1 polymer ?
#
loop_
_entity_poly.entity_id
_entity_poly.type
_entity_poly.pdbx_seq_one_letter_code
_entity_poly.pdbx_strand_id
1 'polypeptide(L)' 'MMKRFRETGSLVVLEKEKRGPKFRFTNKQEEKLGKVVSENHGMNARQLRDKLRLEASPLTVWRALRRLGFTVKKTVMTAE' A
#
# COMPACT_ATOMS: atom_id res chain seq x y z
N MET A 1 39.25 1.34 -1.04
CA MET A 1 38.44 2.17 -1.96
C MET A 1 38.55 1.76 -3.44
N MET A 2 39.66 1.16 -3.91
CA MET A 2 39.88 0.86 -5.34
C MET A 2 39.20 -0.39 -5.94
N LYS A 3 38.68 -1.33 -5.13
CA LYS A 3 38.22 -2.64 -5.65
C LYS A 3 36.91 -2.55 -6.47
N ARG A 4 35.95 -1.72 -6.04
CA ARG A 4 34.61 -1.60 -6.67
C ARG A 4 34.56 -0.66 -7.88
N PHE A 5 35.40 0.37 -7.94
CA PHE A 5 35.47 1.25 -9.11
C PHE A 5 35.84 0.47 -10.37
N ARG A 6 36.72 -0.53 -10.23
CA ARG A 6 37.08 -1.46 -11.32
C ARG A 6 35.93 -2.35 -11.77
N GLU A 7 34.93 -2.60 -10.92
CA GLU A 7 33.80 -3.48 -11.21
C GLU A 7 32.59 -2.72 -11.78
N THR A 8 32.30 -1.51 -11.29
CA THR A 8 31.09 -0.75 -11.68
C THR A 8 31.37 0.52 -12.48
N GLY A 9 32.62 0.99 -12.58
CA GLY A 9 33.00 2.21 -13.31
C GLY A 9 32.47 3.53 -12.72
N SER A 10 31.60 3.48 -11.71
CA SER A 10 30.99 4.64 -11.07
C SER A 10 31.64 4.93 -9.71
N LEU A 11 31.99 6.20 -9.49
CA LEU A 11 32.42 6.74 -8.19
C LEU A 11 31.23 6.97 -7.25
N VAL A 12 30.02 7.07 -7.80
CA VAL A 12 28.81 7.34 -7.04
C VAL A 12 28.31 6.02 -6.47
N VAL A 13 28.29 5.95 -5.13
CA VAL A 13 27.61 4.88 -4.45
C VAL A 13 26.12 5.09 -4.71
N LEU A 14 25.53 4.31 -5.62
CA LEU A 14 24.09 4.07 -5.62
C LEU A 14 23.78 3.28 -4.34
N GLU A 15 23.83 3.96 -3.20
CA GLU A 15 23.35 3.40 -1.94
C GLU A 15 21.90 3.04 -2.21
N LYS A 16 21.62 1.74 -2.36
CA LYS A 16 20.25 1.25 -2.42
C LYS A 16 19.58 1.84 -1.18
N GLU A 17 18.65 2.77 -1.40
CA GLU A 17 17.95 3.47 -0.33
C GLU A 17 17.58 2.46 0.75
N LYS A 18 17.84 2.80 2.02
CA LYS A 18 17.45 1.96 3.16
C LYS A 18 15.92 1.87 3.16
N ARG A 19 15.36 0.93 2.40
CA ARG A 19 13.92 0.69 2.34
C ARG A 19 13.50 0.25 3.73
N GLY A 20 12.48 0.92 4.27
CA GLY A 20 11.89 0.56 5.56
C GLY A 20 11.33 -0.87 5.56
N PRO A 21 10.72 -1.28 6.69
CA PRO A 21 10.16 -2.62 6.83
C PRO A 21 9.28 -3.02 5.64
N LYS A 22 9.41 -4.27 5.20
CA LYS A 22 8.61 -4.82 4.09
C LYS A 22 7.12 -4.67 4.41
N PHE A 23 6.36 -4.20 3.43
CA PHE A 23 4.91 -4.08 3.56
C PHE A 23 4.29 -5.46 3.82
N ARG A 24 3.34 -5.53 4.77
CA ARG A 24 2.76 -6.81 5.22
C ARG A 24 1.87 -7.50 4.17
N PHE A 25 1.33 -6.77 3.20
CA PHE A 25 0.43 -7.33 2.22
C PHE A 25 1.21 -8.01 1.09
N THR A 26 0.75 -9.19 0.70
CA THR A 26 1.15 -9.81 -0.55
C THR A 26 0.42 -9.16 -1.72
N ASN A 27 1.02 -9.15 -2.92
CA ASN A 27 0.41 -8.60 -4.13
C ASN A 27 -1.00 -9.20 -4.39
N LYS A 28 -1.18 -10.50 -4.13
CA LYS A 28 -2.49 -11.18 -4.26
C LYS A 28 -3.56 -10.61 -3.33
N GLN A 29 -3.19 -10.21 -2.11
CA GLN A 29 -4.11 -9.61 -1.16
C GLN A 29 -4.47 -8.17 -1.57
N GLU A 30 -3.52 -7.43 -2.13
CA GLU A 30 -3.78 -6.08 -2.65
C GLU A 30 -4.74 -6.11 -3.84
N GLU A 31 -4.56 -7.05 -4.78
CA GLU A 31 -5.49 -7.23 -5.91
C GLU A 31 -6.91 -7.59 -5.44
N LYS A 32 -7.03 -8.51 -4.48
CA LYS A 32 -8.34 -8.86 -3.88
C LYS A 32 -8.97 -7.67 -3.16
N LEU A 33 -8.18 -6.90 -2.42
CA LEU A 33 -8.64 -5.68 -1.76
C LEU A 33 -9.18 -4.68 -2.78
N GLY A 34 -8.45 -4.46 -3.88
CA GLY A 34 -8.87 -3.60 -4.98
C GLY A 34 -10.20 -4.02 -5.59
N LYS A 35 -10.38 -5.31 -5.90
CA LYS A 35 -11.64 -5.86 -6.44
C LYS A 35 -12.83 -5.64 -5.50
N VAL A 36 -12.66 -5.96 -4.22
CA VAL A 36 -13.76 -5.81 -3.24
C VAL A 36 -14.16 -4.35 -3.06
N VAL A 37 -13.19 -3.43 -3.09
CA VAL A 37 -13.45 -1.99 -2.96
C VAL A 37 -14.15 -1.46 -4.21
N SER A 38 -13.75 -1.88 -5.41
CA SER A 38 -14.43 -1.50 -6.65
C SER A 38 -15.85 -2.05 -6.76
N GLU A 39 -16.14 -3.19 -6.13
CA GLU A 39 -17.50 -3.72 -6.08
C GLU A 39 -18.34 -3.05 -4.98
N ASN A 40 -17.71 -2.60 -3.89
CA ASN A 40 -18.40 -2.06 -2.71
C ASN A 40 -17.71 -0.79 -2.18
N HIS A 41 -17.92 0.34 -2.87
CA HIS A 41 -17.30 1.63 -2.56
C HIS A 41 -17.66 2.24 -1.19
N GLY A 42 -18.64 1.69 -0.47
CA GLY A 42 -19.09 2.18 0.84
C GLY A 42 -18.41 1.52 2.05
N MET A 43 -17.54 0.53 1.83
CA MET A 43 -16.94 -0.20 2.95
C MET A 43 -15.80 0.56 3.60
N ASN A 44 -15.82 0.63 4.94
CA ASN A 44 -14.72 1.18 5.71
C ASN A 44 -13.57 0.16 5.88
N ALA A 45 -12.40 0.62 6.31
CA ALA A 45 -11.21 -0.23 6.44
C ALA A 45 -11.39 -1.41 7.42
N ARG A 46 -12.25 -1.28 8.43
CA ARG A 46 -12.56 -2.36 9.37
C ARG A 46 -13.43 -3.43 8.72
N GLN A 47 -14.47 -3.02 8.00
CA GLN A 47 -15.32 -3.92 7.22
C GLN A 47 -14.54 -4.66 6.15
N LEU A 48 -13.63 -3.98 5.45
CA LEU A 48 -12.75 -4.59 4.45
C LEU A 48 -11.80 -5.61 5.08
N ARG A 49 -11.21 -5.29 6.24
CA ARG A 49 -10.39 -6.23 7.01
C ARG A 49 -11.18 -7.49 7.36
N ASP A 50 -12.37 -7.33 7.93
CA ASP A 50 -13.17 -8.42 8.46
C ASP A 50 -13.70 -9.30 7.31
N LYS A 51 -14.15 -8.69 6.20
CA LYS A 51 -14.62 -9.38 4.99
C LYS A 51 -13.53 -10.22 4.32
N LEU A 52 -12.30 -9.70 4.28
CA LEU A 52 -11.15 -10.39 3.67
C LEU A 52 -10.34 -11.23 4.67
N ARG A 53 -10.76 -11.28 5.94
CA ARG A 53 -10.05 -11.94 7.05
C ARG A 53 -8.56 -11.60 7.08
N LEU A 54 -8.24 -10.32 6.91
CA LEU A 54 -6.86 -9.85 6.85
C LEU A 54 -6.27 -9.74 8.26
N GLU A 55 -5.11 -10.38 8.48
CA GLU A 55 -4.30 -10.27 9.70
C GLU A 55 -3.51 -8.94 9.76
N ALA A 56 -4.19 -7.85 9.49
CA ALA A 56 -3.63 -6.51 9.47
C ALA A 56 -4.51 -5.56 10.27
N SER A 57 -3.90 -4.52 10.84
CA SER A 57 -4.67 -3.46 11.49
C SER A 57 -5.51 -2.71 10.44
N PRO A 58 -6.67 -2.13 10.82
CA PRO A 58 -7.45 -1.27 9.91
C PRO A 58 -6.62 -0.14 9.30
N LEU A 59 -5.64 0.40 10.05
CA LEU A 59 -4.71 1.41 9.54
C LEU A 59 -3.80 0.88 8.42
N THR A 60 -3.36 -0.37 8.53
CA THR A 60 -2.54 -1.00 7.49
C THR A 60 -3.37 -1.24 6.22
N VAL A 61 -4.64 -1.63 6.36
CA VAL A 61 -5.60 -1.73 5.25
C VAL A 61 -5.77 -0.36 4.58
N TRP A 62 -5.97 0.70 5.37
CA TRP A 62 -6.07 2.06 4.84
C TRP A 62 -4.82 2.50 4.06
N ARG A 63 -3.62 2.19 4.58
CA ARG A 63 -2.36 2.45 3.86
C ARG A 63 -2.27 1.66 2.55
N ALA A 64 -2.75 0.41 2.52
CA ALA A 64 -2.84 -0.39 1.31
C ALA A 64 -3.77 0.26 0.27
N LEU A 65 -4.96 0.69 0.69
CA LEU A 65 -5.93 1.38 -0.17
C LEU A 65 -5.35 2.66 -0.77
N ARG A 66 -4.66 3.47 0.04
CA ARG A 66 -4.00 4.70 -0.42
C ARG A 66 -2.89 4.41 -1.43
N ARG A 67 -2.14 3.32 -1.24
CA ARG A 67 -1.09 2.86 -2.18
C ARG A 67 -1.68 2.39 -3.51
N LEU A 68 -2.87 1.79 -3.47
CA LEU A 68 -3.65 1.40 -4.64
C LEU A 68 -4.35 2.58 -5.34
N GLY A 69 -4.28 3.79 -4.78
CA GLY A 69 -4.86 5.00 -5.37
C GLY A 69 -6.31 5.26 -5.00
N PHE A 70 -6.92 4.48 -4.10
CA PHE A 70 -8.27 4.75 -3.64
C PHE A 70 -8.31 5.98 -2.73
N THR A 71 -9.27 6.86 -2.99
CA THR A 71 -9.54 8.05 -2.19
C THR A 71 -10.96 8.00 -1.65
N VAL A 72 -11.16 8.57 -0.45
CA VAL A 72 -12.49 8.74 0.11
C VAL A 72 -13.04 10.06 -0.39
N LYS A 73 -14.15 10.00 -1.13
CA LYS A 73 -14.93 11.18 -1.49
C LYS A 73 -15.69 11.65 -0.25
N LYS A 74 -15.52 12.91 0.13
CA LYS A 74 -16.34 13.52 1.19
C LYS A 74 -17.76 13.69 0.64
N THR A 75 -18.71 12.92 1.15
CA THR A 75 -20.14 13.18 0.94
C THR A 75 -20.52 14.40 1.76
N VAL A 76 -20.85 15.50 1.09
CA VAL A 76 -21.52 16.62 1.74
C VAL A 76 -22.97 16.19 1.90
N MET A 77 -23.40 15.90 3.12
CA MET A 77 -24.82 15.68 3.38
C MET A 77 -25.53 17.02 3.16
N THR A 78 -26.15 17.19 2.00
CA THR A 78 -27.18 18.22 1.81
C THR A 78 -28.34 17.84 2.71
N ALA A 79 -28.51 18.60 3.79
CA ALA A 79 -29.73 18.57 4.57
C ALA A 79 -30.79 19.29 3.72
N GLU A 80 -31.80 18.55 3.27
CA GLU A 80 -33.07 19.09 2.75
C GLU A 80 -34.03 19.38 3.90
#